data_AF-A0A2J6XM95-F1
#
_entry.id   AF-A0A2J6XM95-F1
#
_cell.length_a   1.000
_cell.length_b   1.000
_cell.length_c   1.000
_cell.angle_alpha   90.00
_cell.angle_beta   90.00
_cell.angle_gamma   90.00
#
_symmetry.space_group_name_H-M   'P 1'
#
loop_
_entity.id
_entity.type
_entity.pdbx_description
1 polymer ?
#
loop_
_entity_poly.entity_id
_entity_poly.type
_entity_poly.pdbx_seq_one_letter_code
_entity_poly.pdbx_strand_id
1 'polypeptide(L)'
;SAIKNENLKYHLLYFLSPLIWYEIFPNTPPVADTRVPTHTIFDHATATAAMLNIINCKNNKLEFNGSIAILEFPSIQEYISYSRKTRDLWASSWLSSALLWKSIEPFVKDYGPDVVLRPELSLNHFFVSWLYNNVNNKDIKDIVINYAKKYANLNDNPKVSMMSEKIVLLLPENKDSVKKKLIEEFYNGWKKIAEDTLDNWKNINYIKEAIEKPPIDPVVNAIDINDAYNEYIKKISKGNDLSIKCGMEYVPIEYSLLFEYLYRKVSQYDKVKRSYGSLISNVVYEITKNNYEICTMCGVLPSVLYYHDKNDSIDDNPNNIDDRLCPYCAVKRNLKRDILDKVFHDLGLHITQEKSRYPSTSEFAMYNYAYYYTEKINSQSEINESVFNDKVDNLFINPLIAENLAKCYSGVKSDCGFIDKDLLKKYGNIYYAIIKADGDFMGKGYWSGVLKDQHGDPIGIDQYLNYLISYIKEISNKSSDDLNRIN
;
A
#
# COMPACT_ATOMS: atom_id res chain seq x y z
N SER A 1 12.94 -19.25 -25.98
CA SER A 1 11.47 -19.27 -25.73
C SER A 1 11.15 -19.33 -24.23
N ALA A 2 11.74 -18.45 -23.42
CA ALA A 2 11.87 -18.62 -21.96
C ALA A 2 10.63 -18.29 -21.10
N ILE A 3 9.53 -17.84 -21.71
CA ILE A 3 8.30 -17.45 -20.98
C ILE A 3 7.13 -18.20 -21.63
N LYS A 4 6.71 -19.31 -21.01
CA LYS A 4 5.57 -20.14 -21.46
C LYS A 4 4.20 -19.49 -21.22
N ASN A 5 4.15 -18.37 -20.49
CA ASN A 5 2.92 -17.65 -20.19
C ASN A 5 3.02 -16.23 -20.79
N GLU A 6 2.42 -16.00 -21.96
CA GLU A 6 2.52 -14.71 -22.67
C GLU A 6 2.16 -13.52 -21.76
N ASN A 7 1.27 -13.74 -20.80
CA ASN A 7 0.82 -12.73 -19.84
C ASN A 7 1.96 -12.16 -18.98
N LEU A 8 2.95 -12.96 -18.56
CA LEU A 8 4.05 -12.46 -17.71
C LEU A 8 5.10 -11.64 -18.47
N LYS A 9 5.13 -11.71 -19.81
CA LYS A 9 6.06 -10.90 -20.61
C LYS A 9 5.79 -9.41 -20.42
N TYR A 10 4.51 -9.04 -20.39
CA TYR A 10 4.10 -7.65 -20.21
C TYR A 10 4.45 -7.14 -18.80
N HIS A 11 4.23 -7.96 -17.77
CA HIS A 11 4.59 -7.64 -16.39
C HIS A 11 6.10 -7.43 -16.21
N LEU A 12 6.91 -8.29 -16.82
CA LEU A 12 8.37 -8.13 -16.86
C LEU A 12 8.79 -6.87 -17.62
N LEU A 13 8.13 -6.56 -18.74
CA LEU A 13 8.40 -5.34 -19.51
C LEU A 13 8.09 -4.09 -18.68
N TYR A 14 6.93 -4.05 -18.03
CA TYR A 14 6.53 -2.96 -17.14
C TYR A 14 7.54 -2.75 -16.01
N PHE A 15 7.97 -3.84 -15.35
CA PHE A 15 8.94 -3.75 -14.27
C PHE A 15 10.34 -3.35 -14.74
N LEU A 16 10.87 -4.02 -15.77
CA LEU A 16 12.29 -3.93 -16.12
C LEU A 16 12.60 -2.75 -17.04
N SER A 17 11.67 -2.31 -17.91
CA SER A 17 12.01 -1.31 -18.94
C SER A 17 12.51 0.02 -18.36
N PRO A 18 11.84 0.63 -17.36
CA PRO A 18 12.34 1.87 -16.76
C PRO A 18 13.68 1.65 -16.07
N LEU A 19 13.85 0.52 -15.38
CA LEU A 19 15.03 0.26 -14.57
C LEU A 19 16.28 -0.04 -15.40
N ILE A 20 16.12 -0.80 -16.49
CA ILE A 20 17.18 -1.03 -17.48
C ILE A 20 17.56 0.28 -18.17
N TRP A 21 16.58 1.12 -18.49
CA TRP A 21 16.87 2.43 -19.07
C TRP A 21 17.74 3.28 -18.15
N TYR A 22 17.37 3.40 -16.87
CA TYR A 22 18.16 4.17 -15.90
C TYR A 22 19.50 3.52 -15.54
N GLU A 23 19.66 2.23 -15.77
CA GLU A 23 20.95 1.54 -15.67
C GLU A 23 21.90 1.91 -16.81
N ILE A 24 21.39 1.95 -18.06
CA ILE A 24 22.18 2.27 -19.25
C ILE A 24 22.39 3.79 -19.38
N PHE A 25 21.38 4.58 -19.05
CA PHE A 25 21.36 6.04 -19.16
C PHE A 25 21.05 6.71 -17.80
N PRO A 26 22.00 6.69 -16.85
CA PRO A 26 21.81 7.34 -15.56
C PRO A 26 21.47 8.83 -15.70
N ASN A 27 20.58 9.33 -14.84
CA ASN A 27 20.14 10.74 -14.79
C ASN A 27 19.56 11.29 -16.11
N THR A 28 19.13 10.41 -17.02
CA THR A 28 18.61 10.81 -18.34
C THR A 28 17.15 10.35 -18.47
N PRO A 29 16.18 11.10 -17.92
CA PRO A 29 14.78 10.74 -18.03
C PRO A 29 14.36 10.83 -19.52
N PRO A 30 13.83 9.74 -20.10
CA PRO A 30 13.39 9.75 -21.49
C PRO A 30 12.07 10.49 -21.58
N VAL A 31 12.07 11.68 -22.19
CA VAL A 31 10.85 12.50 -22.35
C VAL A 31 9.95 11.94 -23.45
N ALA A 32 8.64 11.96 -23.24
CA ALA A 32 7.67 11.47 -24.23
C ALA A 32 7.51 12.43 -25.43
N ASP A 33 7.48 13.74 -25.15
CA ASP A 33 7.39 14.78 -26.16
C ASP A 33 8.45 15.86 -25.87
N THR A 34 9.36 16.07 -26.82
CA THR A 34 10.45 17.06 -26.68
C THR A 34 9.94 18.50 -26.72
N ARG A 35 8.75 18.74 -27.26
CA ARG A 35 8.11 20.07 -27.30
C ARG A 35 7.48 20.43 -25.96
N VAL A 36 7.02 19.43 -25.20
CA VAL A 36 6.35 19.58 -23.91
C VAL A 36 6.88 18.51 -22.92
N PRO A 37 8.12 18.63 -22.43
CA PRO A 37 8.83 17.59 -21.67
C PRO A 37 8.34 17.52 -20.21
N THR A 38 7.06 17.22 -20.01
CA THR A 38 6.36 17.23 -18.72
C THR A 38 6.24 15.86 -18.06
N HIS A 39 6.46 14.78 -18.83
CA HIS A 39 6.36 13.40 -18.37
C HIS A 39 7.31 12.50 -19.18
N THR A 40 7.64 11.33 -18.63
CA THR A 40 8.53 10.38 -19.30
C THR A 40 7.77 9.55 -20.34
N ILE A 41 8.48 8.96 -21.29
CA ILE A 41 7.89 8.00 -22.25
C ILE A 41 7.31 6.77 -21.54
N PHE A 42 7.85 6.41 -20.36
CA PHE A 42 7.30 5.32 -19.55
C PHE A 42 5.95 5.70 -18.95
N ASP A 43 5.83 6.92 -18.41
CA ASP A 43 4.54 7.43 -17.91
C ASP A 43 3.51 7.47 -19.04
N HIS A 44 3.92 7.96 -20.22
CA HIS A 44 3.07 8.02 -21.41
C HIS A 44 2.60 6.63 -21.85
N ALA A 45 3.52 5.67 -21.93
CA ALA A 45 3.23 4.31 -22.35
C ALA A 45 2.31 3.59 -21.37
N THR A 46 2.55 3.73 -20.06
CA THR A 46 1.69 3.17 -19.01
C THR A 46 0.29 3.78 -19.04
N ALA A 47 0.18 5.10 -19.18
CA ALA A 47 -1.12 5.77 -19.31
C ALA A 47 -1.88 5.32 -20.57
N THR A 48 -1.17 5.16 -21.69
CA THR A 48 -1.75 4.66 -22.93
C THR A 48 -2.24 3.22 -22.77
N ALA A 49 -1.42 2.34 -22.19
CA ALA A 49 -1.78 0.94 -21.95
C ALA A 49 -3.02 0.82 -21.04
N ALA A 50 -3.08 1.59 -19.96
CA ALA A 50 -4.22 1.62 -19.05
C ALA A 50 -5.51 2.01 -19.80
N MET A 51 -5.41 3.00 -20.70
CA MET A 51 -6.53 3.47 -21.51
C MET A 51 -6.99 2.47 -22.58
N LEU A 52 -6.07 1.68 -23.16
CA LEU A 52 -6.41 0.65 -24.15
C LEU A 52 -7.36 -0.41 -23.58
N ASN A 53 -7.35 -0.64 -22.27
CA ASN A 53 -8.27 -1.59 -21.63
C ASN A 53 -9.75 -1.15 -21.73
N ILE A 54 -10.02 0.14 -21.93
CA ILE A 54 -11.38 0.70 -21.84
C ILE A 54 -11.85 1.39 -23.11
N ILE A 55 -11.06 1.32 -24.18
CA ILE A 55 -11.36 1.92 -25.48
C ILE A 55 -11.58 0.80 -26.50
N ASN A 56 -12.73 0.85 -27.18
CA ASN A 56 -13.03 0.01 -28.33
C ASN A 56 -13.41 0.85 -29.54
N CYS A 57 -13.00 0.38 -30.72
CA CYS A 57 -13.36 0.98 -32.00
C CYS A 57 -14.40 0.12 -32.71
N LYS A 58 -15.65 0.60 -32.79
CA LYS A 58 -16.76 -0.09 -33.44
C LYS A 58 -17.42 0.81 -34.47
N ASN A 59 -17.54 0.34 -35.71
CA ASN A 59 -18.15 1.10 -36.82
C ASN A 59 -17.55 2.51 -36.99
N ASN A 60 -16.22 2.62 -36.87
CA ASN A 60 -15.48 3.88 -36.93
C ASN A 60 -15.82 4.90 -35.82
N LYS A 61 -16.47 4.48 -34.74
CA LYS A 61 -16.74 5.28 -33.54
C LYS A 61 -15.99 4.71 -32.35
N LEU A 62 -15.47 5.62 -31.53
CA LEU A 62 -14.87 5.27 -30.25
C LEU A 62 -15.99 5.00 -29.24
N GLU A 63 -15.98 3.81 -28.65
CA GLU A 63 -16.86 3.39 -27.57
C GLU A 63 -16.02 3.11 -26.33
N PHE A 64 -16.44 3.63 -25.19
CA PHE A 64 -15.82 3.26 -23.92
C PHE A 64 -16.49 2.01 -23.35
N ASN A 65 -15.71 1.11 -22.76
CA ASN A 65 -16.19 -0.05 -22.03
C ASN A 65 -15.54 -0.11 -20.64
N GLY A 66 -16.02 -1.03 -19.81
CA GLY A 66 -15.44 -1.28 -18.50
C GLY A 66 -15.84 -0.25 -17.44
N SER A 67 -15.05 -0.24 -16.37
CA SER A 67 -15.34 0.54 -15.16
C SER A 67 -14.09 1.17 -14.56
N ILE A 68 -14.29 2.30 -13.88
CA ILE A 68 -13.32 2.84 -12.94
C ILE A 68 -13.80 2.49 -11.53
N ALA A 69 -12.89 2.03 -10.69
CA ALA A 69 -13.20 1.56 -9.35
C ALA A 69 -12.26 2.14 -8.29
N ILE A 70 -12.79 2.28 -7.09
CA ILE A 70 -12.06 2.61 -5.87
C ILE A 70 -12.26 1.46 -4.89
N LEU A 71 -11.16 0.95 -4.35
CA LEU A 71 -11.11 0.06 -3.20
C LEU A 71 -10.43 0.81 -2.06
N GLU A 72 -11.08 0.90 -0.90
CA GLU A 72 -10.57 1.60 0.28
C GLU A 72 -10.63 0.68 1.50
N PHE A 73 -9.57 0.72 2.31
CA PHE A 73 -9.56 0.18 3.66
C PHE A 73 -10.05 1.28 4.62
N PRO A 74 -11.31 1.25 5.11
CA PRO A 74 -11.85 2.36 5.86
C PRO A 74 -11.28 2.40 7.28
N SER A 75 -11.20 3.61 7.86
CA SER A 75 -10.76 3.81 9.26
C SER A 75 -9.34 3.29 9.55
N ILE A 76 -8.45 3.35 8.56
CA ILE A 76 -7.10 2.77 8.63
C ILE A 76 -6.29 3.27 9.84
N GLN A 77 -6.41 4.55 10.20
CA GLN A 77 -5.70 5.14 11.33
C GLN A 77 -6.14 4.51 12.66
N GLU A 78 -7.44 4.28 12.83
CA GLU A 78 -7.99 3.61 14.01
C GLU A 78 -7.54 2.14 14.05
N TYR A 79 -7.60 1.45 12.91
CA TYR A 79 -7.12 0.07 12.79
C TYR A 79 -5.64 -0.09 13.17
N ILE A 80 -4.78 0.83 12.71
CA ILE A 80 -3.35 0.86 13.05
C ILE A 80 -3.14 1.20 14.53
N SER A 81 -3.96 2.11 15.10
CA SER A 81 -3.86 2.51 16.50
C SER A 81 -4.16 1.39 17.50
N TYR A 82 -4.91 0.35 17.09
CA TYR A 82 -5.13 -0.86 17.89
C TYR A 82 -3.90 -1.76 17.91
N SER A 83 -2.85 -1.26 18.57
CA SER A 83 -1.51 -1.81 18.66
C SER A 83 -0.89 -1.47 20.02
N ARG A 84 -0.29 -2.45 20.71
CA ARG A 84 0.44 -2.20 21.98
C ARG A 84 1.95 -2.29 21.80
N LYS A 85 2.40 -3.22 20.97
CA LYS A 85 3.81 -3.41 20.61
C LYS A 85 4.05 -2.90 19.19
N THR A 86 5.30 -2.56 18.89
CA THR A 86 5.74 -2.14 17.54
C THR A 86 5.46 -3.20 16.48
N ARG A 87 5.56 -4.49 16.82
CA ARG A 87 5.12 -5.59 15.97
C ARG A 87 3.64 -5.52 15.63
N ASP A 88 2.77 -5.18 16.59
CA ASP A 88 1.34 -5.04 16.35
C ASP A 88 1.05 -3.88 15.40
N LEU A 89 1.80 -2.78 15.56
CA LEU A 89 1.73 -1.59 14.70
C LEU A 89 2.13 -1.92 13.26
N TRP A 90 3.28 -2.59 13.10
CA TRP A 90 3.74 -3.10 11.82
C TRP A 90 2.72 -4.04 11.19
N ALA A 91 2.26 -5.06 11.92
CA ALA A 91 1.33 -6.06 11.44
C ALA A 91 0.01 -5.43 11.00
N SER A 92 -0.48 -4.43 11.72
CA SER A 92 -1.66 -3.66 11.31
C SER A 92 -1.44 -2.97 9.96
N SER A 93 -0.34 -2.23 9.81
CA SER A 93 -0.04 -1.54 8.55
C SER A 93 0.22 -2.49 7.39
N TRP A 94 0.86 -3.64 7.65
CA TRP A 94 1.18 -4.62 6.65
C TRP A 94 -0.06 -5.38 6.19
N LEU A 95 -0.92 -5.81 7.14
CA LEU A 95 -2.17 -6.50 6.86
C LEU A 95 -3.08 -5.68 5.94
N SER A 96 -3.25 -4.38 6.20
CA SER A 96 -4.07 -3.55 5.31
C SER A 96 -3.53 -3.54 3.89
N SER A 97 -2.21 -3.44 3.71
CA SER A 97 -1.61 -3.49 2.38
C SER A 97 -1.72 -4.87 1.74
N ALA A 98 -1.48 -5.94 2.48
CA ALA A 98 -1.57 -7.30 1.97
C ALA A 98 -3.00 -7.63 1.49
N LEU A 99 -4.02 -7.23 2.25
CA LEU A 99 -5.43 -7.45 1.87
C LEU A 99 -5.81 -6.65 0.63
N LEU A 100 -5.39 -5.39 0.56
CA LEU A 100 -5.60 -4.54 -0.61
C LEU A 100 -4.88 -5.09 -1.86
N TRP A 101 -3.64 -5.60 -1.71
CA TRP A 101 -2.93 -6.29 -2.78
C TRP A 101 -3.68 -7.53 -3.25
N LYS A 102 -4.05 -8.44 -2.33
CA LYS A 102 -4.77 -9.67 -2.69
C LYS A 102 -6.08 -9.39 -3.42
N SER A 103 -6.77 -8.31 -3.04
CA SER A 103 -8.01 -7.88 -3.70
C SER A 103 -7.80 -7.54 -5.18
N ILE A 104 -6.64 -6.98 -5.53
CA ILE A 104 -6.37 -6.51 -6.89
C ILE A 104 -5.50 -7.46 -7.72
N GLU A 105 -4.82 -8.41 -7.08
CA GLU A 105 -3.88 -9.33 -7.71
C GLU A 105 -4.46 -10.04 -8.95
N PRO A 106 -5.73 -10.52 -8.96
CA PRO A 106 -6.27 -11.15 -10.17
C PRO A 106 -6.38 -10.19 -11.35
N PHE A 107 -6.71 -8.92 -11.12
CA PHE A 107 -6.78 -7.93 -12.19
C PHE A 107 -5.40 -7.59 -12.73
N VAL A 108 -4.40 -7.47 -11.85
CA VAL A 108 -3.00 -7.29 -12.26
C VAL A 108 -2.57 -8.48 -13.13
N LYS A 109 -2.82 -9.70 -12.67
CA LYS A 109 -2.49 -10.93 -13.41
C LYS A 109 -3.15 -11.01 -14.79
N ASP A 110 -4.42 -10.64 -14.87
CA ASP A 110 -5.24 -10.82 -16.08
C ASP A 110 -5.01 -9.69 -17.10
N TYR A 111 -4.85 -8.45 -16.65
CA TYR A 111 -4.82 -7.25 -17.49
C TYR A 111 -3.50 -6.48 -17.50
N GLY A 112 -2.59 -6.81 -16.58
CA GLY A 112 -1.34 -6.08 -16.38
C GLY A 112 -1.40 -5.09 -15.22
N PRO A 113 -0.24 -4.57 -14.76
CA PRO A 113 -0.15 -3.69 -13.60
C PRO A 113 -0.67 -2.26 -13.84
N ASP A 114 -0.74 -1.83 -15.09
CA ASP A 114 -1.19 -0.51 -15.55
C ASP A 114 -2.69 -0.26 -15.30
N VAL A 115 -3.49 -1.30 -15.05
CA VAL A 115 -4.88 -1.14 -14.57
C VAL A 115 -4.96 -0.52 -13.18
N VAL A 116 -3.85 -0.48 -12.44
CA VAL A 116 -3.75 0.11 -11.12
C VAL A 116 -3.19 1.52 -11.24
N LEU A 117 -4.11 2.49 -11.27
CA LEU A 117 -3.75 3.90 -11.38
C LEU A 117 -3.13 4.44 -10.09
N ARG A 118 -3.51 3.85 -8.95
CA ARG A 118 -2.96 4.20 -7.65
C ARG A 118 -3.05 3.03 -6.68
N PRO A 119 -1.99 2.72 -5.92
CA PRO A 119 -0.64 3.23 -6.09
C PRO A 119 0.01 2.70 -7.37
N GLU A 120 1.05 3.39 -7.84
CA GLU A 120 1.88 2.90 -8.93
C GLU A 120 2.64 1.63 -8.48
N LEU A 121 2.74 0.62 -9.36
CA LEU A 121 3.20 -0.71 -8.98
C LEU A 121 4.66 -1.04 -9.36
N SER A 122 5.34 -0.22 -10.16
CA SER A 122 6.65 -0.56 -10.73
C SER A 122 7.71 -0.88 -9.68
N LEU A 123 7.72 -0.20 -8.54
CA LEU A 123 8.62 -0.46 -7.41
C LEU A 123 7.89 -0.98 -6.17
N ASN A 124 6.61 -1.37 -6.32
CA ASN A 124 5.82 -1.85 -5.21
C ASN A 124 6.26 -3.26 -4.80
N HIS A 125 6.62 -3.43 -3.52
CA HIS A 125 7.15 -4.69 -3.00
C HIS A 125 6.20 -5.87 -3.21
N PHE A 126 4.88 -5.67 -3.07
CA PHE A 126 3.92 -6.75 -3.28
C PHE A 126 3.88 -7.22 -4.74
N PHE A 127 3.86 -6.27 -5.68
CA PHE A 127 3.90 -6.57 -7.11
C PHE A 127 5.19 -7.29 -7.50
N VAL A 128 6.35 -6.77 -7.06
CA VAL A 128 7.65 -7.34 -7.40
C VAL A 128 7.83 -8.73 -6.80
N SER A 129 7.41 -8.94 -5.55
CA SER A 129 7.40 -10.27 -4.91
C SER A 129 6.47 -11.24 -5.61
N TRP A 130 5.26 -10.80 -6.00
CA TRP A 130 4.36 -11.63 -6.79
C TRP A 130 4.96 -11.99 -8.16
N LEU A 131 5.57 -11.01 -8.85
CA LEU A 131 6.22 -11.23 -10.14
C LEU A 131 7.37 -12.23 -10.02
N TYR A 132 8.22 -12.07 -9.00
CA TYR A 132 9.28 -13.02 -8.67
C TYR A 132 8.72 -14.43 -8.50
N ASN A 133 7.65 -14.61 -7.74
CA ASN A 133 7.06 -15.93 -7.49
C ASN A 133 6.43 -16.58 -8.73
N ASN A 134 5.86 -15.77 -9.63
CA ASN A 134 5.20 -16.25 -10.84
C ASN A 134 6.17 -16.53 -12.01
N VAL A 135 7.41 -16.04 -11.94
CA VAL A 135 8.45 -16.36 -12.94
C VAL A 135 9.05 -17.74 -12.65
N ASN A 136 8.99 -18.65 -13.62
CA ASN A 136 9.56 -20.01 -13.46
C ASN A 136 11.04 -20.09 -13.85
N ASN A 137 11.52 -19.19 -14.72
CA ASN A 137 12.90 -19.21 -15.19
C ASN A 137 13.83 -18.60 -14.12
N LYS A 138 14.83 -19.37 -13.69
CA LYS A 138 15.78 -18.95 -12.65
C LYS A 138 16.58 -17.71 -13.03
N ASP A 139 17.09 -17.64 -14.25
CA ASP A 139 17.88 -16.48 -14.71
C ASP A 139 17.03 -15.19 -14.70
N ILE A 140 15.75 -15.28 -15.10
CA ILE A 140 14.82 -14.15 -15.04
C ILE A 140 14.49 -13.79 -13.59
N LYS A 141 14.29 -14.77 -12.70
CA LYS A 141 14.12 -14.53 -11.26
C LYS A 141 15.30 -13.76 -10.66
N ASP A 142 16.52 -14.18 -11.01
CA ASP A 142 17.75 -13.54 -10.56
C ASP A 142 17.84 -12.09 -11.06
N ILE A 143 17.45 -11.82 -12.31
CA ILE A 143 17.33 -10.45 -12.83
C ILE A 143 16.31 -9.65 -12.03
N VAL A 144 15.10 -10.18 -11.83
CA VAL A 144 14.02 -9.47 -11.11
C VAL A 144 14.49 -9.06 -9.71
N ILE A 145 15.05 -9.99 -8.94
CA ILE A 145 15.49 -9.69 -7.58
C ILE A 145 16.69 -8.73 -7.54
N ASN A 146 17.63 -8.83 -8.48
CA ASN A 146 18.77 -7.91 -8.53
C ASN A 146 18.34 -6.46 -8.77
N TYR A 147 17.40 -6.25 -9.69
CA TYR A 147 16.83 -4.93 -9.96
C TYR A 147 15.93 -4.45 -8.80
N ALA A 148 15.16 -5.35 -8.19
CA ALA A 148 14.34 -5.05 -7.02
C ALA A 148 15.20 -4.59 -5.82
N LYS A 149 16.31 -5.27 -5.55
CA LYS A 149 17.28 -4.87 -4.51
C LYS A 149 17.85 -3.49 -4.78
N LYS A 150 18.29 -3.25 -6.03
CA LYS A 150 18.95 -2.00 -6.43
C LYS A 150 18.02 -0.78 -6.41
N TYR A 151 16.79 -0.92 -6.93
CA TYR A 151 15.90 0.22 -7.17
C TYR A 151 14.72 0.31 -6.20
N ALA A 152 14.23 -0.82 -5.68
CA ALA A 152 13.10 -0.87 -4.73
C ALA A 152 13.54 -1.11 -3.29
N ASN A 153 14.83 -1.39 -3.02
CA ASN A 153 15.33 -1.83 -1.72
C ASN A 153 14.57 -3.06 -1.16
N LEU A 154 14.15 -3.97 -2.06
CA LEU A 154 13.49 -5.23 -1.70
C LEU A 154 14.53 -6.34 -1.58
N ASN A 155 15.04 -6.54 -0.36
CA ASN A 155 16.10 -7.51 -0.09
C ASN A 155 15.56 -8.92 0.21
N ASP A 156 14.38 -9.00 0.82
CA ASP A 156 13.74 -10.21 1.32
C ASP A 156 12.21 -10.17 1.06
N ASN A 157 11.42 -10.84 1.90
CA ASN A 157 9.95 -10.82 1.84
C ASN A 157 9.40 -9.37 1.97
N PRO A 158 8.25 -9.04 1.34
CA PRO A 158 7.75 -7.67 1.28
C PRO A 158 7.18 -7.21 2.63
N LYS A 159 8.05 -6.75 3.53
CA LYS A 159 7.71 -6.31 4.89
C LYS A 159 7.23 -4.86 4.97
N VAL A 160 7.47 -4.05 3.93
CA VAL A 160 7.05 -2.65 3.87
C VAL A 160 5.62 -2.53 3.33
N SER A 161 4.78 -1.77 4.03
CA SER A 161 3.40 -1.49 3.60
C SER A 161 3.37 -0.44 2.49
N MET A 162 2.93 -0.81 1.28
CA MET A 162 3.02 0.05 0.08
C MET A 162 1.71 0.25 -0.70
N MET A 163 0.60 -0.41 -0.35
CA MET A 163 -0.64 -0.37 -1.14
C MET A 163 -1.51 0.87 -0.90
N SER A 164 -1.08 1.78 -0.01
CA SER A 164 -1.84 2.93 0.50
C SER A 164 -3.16 2.54 1.18
N GLU A 165 -3.96 3.50 1.65
CA GLU A 165 -5.31 3.23 2.19
C GLU A 165 -6.38 3.04 1.10
N LYS A 166 -6.11 3.50 -0.12
CA LYS A 166 -7.10 3.56 -1.20
C LYS A 166 -6.47 3.37 -2.57
N ILE A 167 -6.95 2.33 -3.25
CA ILE A 167 -6.57 1.95 -4.59
C ILE A 167 -7.56 2.51 -5.61
N VAL A 168 -7.05 2.95 -6.76
CA VAL A 168 -7.84 3.39 -7.91
C VAL A 168 -7.52 2.49 -9.09
N LEU A 169 -8.54 1.93 -9.72
CA LEU A 169 -8.44 0.93 -10.78
C LEU A 169 -9.16 1.41 -12.03
N LEU A 170 -8.62 1.08 -13.20
CA LEU A 170 -9.24 1.26 -14.51
C LEU A 170 -9.32 -0.09 -15.21
N LEU A 171 -10.51 -0.64 -15.35
CA LEU A 171 -10.70 -2.05 -15.69
C LEU A 171 -11.62 -2.21 -16.91
N PRO A 172 -11.37 -3.23 -17.76
CA PRO A 172 -12.24 -3.55 -18.90
C PRO A 172 -13.57 -4.20 -18.48
N GLU A 173 -13.65 -4.69 -17.23
CA GLU A 173 -14.83 -5.35 -16.67
C GLU A 173 -15.91 -4.35 -16.22
N ASN A 174 -17.18 -4.79 -16.22
CA ASN A 174 -18.31 -3.98 -15.74
C ASN A 174 -18.25 -3.75 -14.22
N LYS A 175 -18.91 -2.68 -13.75
CA LYS A 175 -18.84 -2.25 -12.34
C LYS A 175 -19.24 -3.32 -11.32
N ASP A 176 -20.20 -4.20 -11.64
CA ASP A 176 -20.75 -5.16 -10.68
C ASP A 176 -19.82 -6.37 -10.52
N SER A 177 -19.24 -6.86 -11.62
CA SER A 177 -18.18 -7.88 -11.61
C SER A 177 -16.99 -7.42 -10.80
N VAL A 178 -16.52 -6.20 -11.06
CA VAL A 178 -15.38 -5.59 -10.35
C VAL A 178 -15.66 -5.48 -8.86
N LYS A 179 -16.81 -4.94 -8.47
CA LYS A 179 -17.19 -4.82 -7.05
C LYS A 179 -17.18 -6.15 -6.33
N LYS A 180 -17.82 -7.16 -6.94
CA LYS A 180 -17.92 -8.49 -6.36
C LYS A 180 -16.53 -9.12 -6.17
N LYS A 181 -15.71 -9.13 -7.22
CA LYS A 181 -14.38 -9.74 -7.22
C LYS A 181 -13.43 -9.06 -6.24
N LEU A 182 -13.44 -7.73 -6.14
CA LEU A 182 -12.65 -6.98 -5.16
C LEU A 182 -12.99 -7.37 -3.72
N ILE A 183 -14.27 -7.51 -3.38
CA ILE A 183 -14.72 -7.89 -2.03
C ILE A 183 -14.38 -9.35 -1.76
N GLU A 184 -14.67 -10.26 -2.69
CA GLU A 184 -14.40 -11.69 -2.55
C GLU A 184 -12.91 -11.95 -2.28
N GLU A 185 -12.03 -11.31 -3.05
CA GLU A 185 -10.59 -11.50 -2.90
C GLU A 185 -10.01 -10.84 -1.64
N PHE A 186 -10.62 -9.75 -1.16
CA PHE A 186 -10.31 -9.19 0.16
C PHE A 186 -10.60 -10.19 1.28
N TYR A 187 -11.78 -10.82 1.25
CA TYR A 187 -12.20 -11.83 2.24
C TYR A 187 -11.36 -13.09 2.14
N ASN A 188 -11.07 -13.56 0.91
CA ASN A 188 -10.20 -14.72 0.68
C ASN A 188 -8.78 -14.48 1.23
N GLY A 189 -8.23 -13.29 0.97
CA GLY A 189 -6.93 -12.86 1.50
C GLY A 189 -6.93 -12.84 3.04
N TRP A 190 -7.97 -12.28 3.66
CA TRP A 190 -8.11 -12.28 5.11
C TRP A 190 -8.20 -13.68 5.69
N LYS A 191 -9.09 -14.50 5.15
CA LYS A 191 -9.32 -15.86 5.60
C LYS A 191 -8.02 -16.66 5.61
N LYS A 192 -7.25 -16.59 4.52
CA LYS A 192 -5.96 -17.29 4.43
C LYS A 192 -5.00 -16.89 5.55
N ILE A 193 -4.84 -15.59 5.77
CA ILE A 193 -3.94 -15.07 6.81
C ILE A 193 -4.46 -15.45 8.21
N ALA A 194 -5.76 -15.35 8.45
CA ALA A 194 -6.38 -15.66 9.73
C ALA A 194 -6.31 -17.17 10.05
N GLU A 195 -6.50 -18.03 9.05
CA GLU A 195 -6.32 -19.48 9.17
C GLU A 195 -4.88 -19.82 9.54
N ASP A 196 -3.90 -19.27 8.81
CA ASP A 196 -2.48 -19.50 9.09
C ASP A 196 -2.04 -19.06 10.49
N THR A 197 -2.66 -18.00 11.01
CA THR A 197 -2.30 -17.41 12.31
C THR A 197 -3.07 -18.00 13.48
N LEU A 198 -4.27 -18.54 13.28
CA LEU A 198 -5.16 -19.00 14.35
C LEU A 198 -5.56 -20.49 14.25
N ASP A 199 -4.92 -21.28 13.38
CA ASP A 199 -5.29 -22.69 13.13
C ASP A 199 -5.47 -23.52 14.41
N ASN A 200 -4.62 -23.30 15.41
CA ASN A 200 -4.64 -24.01 16.70
C ASN A 200 -5.93 -23.82 17.50
N TRP A 201 -6.71 -22.76 17.23
CA TRP A 201 -7.90 -22.38 18.01
C TRP A 201 -9.18 -22.29 17.18
N LYS A 202 -9.19 -22.85 15.96
CA LYS A 202 -10.36 -22.84 15.06
C LYS A 202 -11.61 -23.54 15.60
N ASN A 203 -11.45 -24.35 16.64
CA ASN A 203 -12.54 -25.01 17.37
C ASN A 203 -13.37 -24.02 18.21
N ILE A 204 -12.82 -22.86 18.57
CA ILE A 204 -13.54 -21.83 19.32
C ILE A 204 -14.44 -21.06 18.36
N ASN A 205 -15.76 -21.08 18.58
CA ASN A 205 -16.75 -20.46 17.68
C ASN A 205 -16.45 -18.98 17.37
N TYR A 206 -15.98 -18.23 18.37
CA TYR A 206 -15.61 -16.83 18.19
C TYR A 206 -14.45 -16.63 17.21
N ILE A 207 -13.44 -17.50 17.29
CA ILE A 207 -12.27 -17.47 16.41
C ILE A 207 -12.66 -17.94 15.02
N LYS A 208 -13.47 -19.00 14.92
CA LYS A 208 -13.99 -19.50 13.64
C LYS A 208 -14.70 -18.39 12.85
N GLU A 209 -15.57 -17.62 13.49
CA GLU A 209 -16.29 -16.52 12.83
C GLU A 209 -15.37 -15.33 12.49
N ALA A 210 -14.37 -15.06 13.33
CA ALA A 210 -13.35 -14.04 13.05
C ALA A 210 -12.38 -14.42 11.92
N ILE A 211 -12.17 -15.72 11.68
CA ILE A 211 -11.39 -16.21 10.52
C ILE A 211 -12.15 -15.93 9.22
N GLU A 212 -13.45 -16.21 9.18
CA GLU A 212 -14.27 -16.04 7.97
C GLU A 212 -14.53 -14.57 7.62
N LYS A 213 -14.55 -13.67 8.61
CA LYS A 213 -14.92 -12.26 8.42
C LYS A 213 -13.79 -11.33 8.85
N PRO A 214 -13.30 -10.44 7.97
CA PRO A 214 -12.24 -9.50 8.32
C PRO A 214 -12.63 -8.58 9.47
N PRO A 215 -11.65 -7.95 10.15
CA PRO A 215 -11.94 -7.01 11.23
C PRO A 215 -12.75 -5.80 10.77
N ILE A 216 -12.63 -5.44 9.50
CA ILE A 216 -13.26 -4.28 8.87
C ILE A 216 -13.64 -4.67 7.44
N ASP A 217 -14.86 -4.31 7.03
CA ASP A 217 -15.36 -4.50 5.67
C ASP A 217 -14.75 -3.43 4.72
N PRO A 218 -14.21 -3.82 3.55
CA PRO A 218 -13.67 -2.85 2.60
C PRO A 218 -14.78 -1.97 2.01
N VAL A 219 -14.43 -0.74 1.61
CA VAL A 219 -15.33 0.13 0.85
C VAL A 219 -14.98 0.02 -0.62
N VAL A 220 -15.96 -0.37 -1.44
CA VAL A 220 -15.78 -0.48 -2.89
C VAL A 220 -16.81 0.39 -3.61
N ASN A 221 -16.33 1.31 -4.44
CA ASN A 221 -17.16 2.03 -5.39
C ASN A 221 -16.68 1.76 -6.81
N ALA A 222 -17.61 1.62 -7.75
CA ALA A 222 -17.30 1.41 -9.17
C ALA A 222 -18.42 2.00 -10.03
N ILE A 223 -18.03 2.61 -11.14
CA ILE A 223 -18.93 3.22 -12.12
C ILE A 223 -18.55 2.74 -13.52
N ASP A 224 -19.55 2.54 -14.39
CA ASP A 224 -19.31 2.19 -15.78
C ASP A 224 -18.85 3.44 -16.54
N ILE A 225 -17.76 3.31 -17.31
CA ILE A 225 -17.13 4.44 -17.97
C ILE A 225 -18.02 4.99 -19.08
N ASN A 226 -18.69 4.11 -19.83
CA ASN A 226 -19.59 4.53 -20.91
C ASN A 226 -20.73 5.42 -20.39
N ASP A 227 -21.33 5.06 -19.26
CA ASP A 227 -22.41 5.82 -18.64
C ASP A 227 -21.93 7.21 -18.21
N ALA A 228 -20.78 7.25 -17.53
CA ALA A 228 -20.16 8.50 -17.09
C ALA A 228 -19.74 9.38 -18.28
N TYR A 229 -19.22 8.78 -19.34
CA TYR A 229 -18.84 9.45 -20.58
C TYR A 229 -20.06 10.06 -21.29
N ASN A 230 -21.17 9.32 -21.42
CA ASN A 230 -22.40 9.84 -22.02
C ASN A 230 -22.97 11.02 -21.21
N GLU A 231 -22.92 10.95 -19.88
CA GLU A 231 -23.30 12.08 -19.01
C GLU A 231 -22.37 13.29 -19.22
N TYR A 232 -21.06 13.04 -19.33
CA TYR A 232 -20.04 14.07 -19.56
C TYR A 232 -20.26 14.79 -20.90
N ILE A 233 -20.36 14.06 -22.01
CA ILE A 233 -20.59 14.64 -23.35
C ILE A 233 -21.88 15.45 -23.39
N LYS A 234 -22.96 14.96 -22.77
CA LYS A 234 -24.24 15.69 -22.71
C LYS A 234 -24.11 17.05 -22.01
N LYS A 235 -23.22 17.17 -21.02
CA LYS A 235 -22.98 18.45 -20.30
C LYS A 235 -22.16 19.43 -21.13
N ILE A 236 -21.17 18.94 -21.86
CA ILE A 236 -20.23 19.82 -22.58
C ILE A 236 -20.68 20.16 -24.01
N SER A 237 -21.46 19.30 -24.66
CA SER A 237 -21.72 19.42 -26.10
C SER A 237 -22.62 20.58 -26.48
N LYS A 238 -23.46 21.08 -25.56
CA LYS A 238 -24.45 22.15 -25.82
C LYS A 238 -25.27 21.93 -27.12
N GLY A 239 -25.47 20.69 -27.55
CA GLY A 239 -26.18 20.33 -28.78
C GLY A 239 -25.30 20.00 -30.01
N ASN A 240 -23.97 20.10 -29.91
CA ASN A 240 -23.04 19.71 -30.96
C ASN A 240 -22.71 18.20 -30.92
N ASP A 241 -22.40 17.59 -32.06
CA ASP A 241 -21.86 16.22 -32.11
C ASP A 241 -20.36 16.26 -31.76
N LEU A 242 -20.01 15.75 -30.59
CA LEU A 242 -18.63 15.60 -30.12
C LEU A 242 -18.13 14.16 -30.23
N SER A 243 -18.78 13.30 -31.01
CA SER A 243 -18.36 11.89 -31.12
C SER A 243 -16.95 11.74 -31.70
N ILE A 244 -16.07 11.02 -30.98
CA ILE A 244 -14.78 10.63 -31.51
C ILE A 244 -14.95 9.51 -32.53
N LYS A 245 -14.33 9.70 -33.69
CA LYS A 245 -14.13 8.66 -34.69
C LYS A 245 -12.78 8.01 -34.51
N CYS A 246 -12.72 6.72 -34.79
CA CYS A 246 -11.46 6.00 -34.79
C CYS A 246 -10.56 6.49 -35.93
N GLY A 247 -9.26 6.65 -35.66
CA GLY A 247 -8.31 7.16 -36.66
C GLY A 247 -8.34 8.67 -36.90
N MET A 248 -9.00 9.44 -36.02
CA MET A 248 -8.80 10.89 -36.00
C MET A 248 -7.35 11.21 -35.61
N GLU A 249 -6.72 12.15 -36.33
CA GLU A 249 -5.37 12.65 -35.97
C GLU A 249 -5.37 13.43 -34.65
N TYR A 250 -6.49 14.05 -34.30
CA TYR A 250 -6.62 14.87 -33.11
C TYR A 250 -7.91 14.53 -32.35
N VAL A 251 -7.81 14.49 -31.03
CA VAL A 251 -8.95 14.35 -30.13
C VAL A 251 -9.38 15.76 -29.69
N PRO A 252 -10.69 16.07 -29.62
CA PRO A 252 -11.15 17.38 -29.14
C PRO A 252 -10.59 17.71 -27.75
N ILE A 253 -10.20 18.96 -27.52
CA ILE A 253 -9.55 19.38 -26.27
C ILE A 253 -10.43 19.13 -25.04
N GLU A 254 -11.75 19.11 -25.22
CA GLU A 254 -12.73 18.81 -24.20
C GLU A 254 -12.46 17.45 -23.54
N TYR A 255 -11.98 16.44 -24.30
CA TYR A 255 -11.67 15.13 -23.74
C TYR A 255 -10.59 15.12 -22.67
N SER A 256 -9.74 16.16 -22.62
CA SER A 256 -8.70 16.28 -21.58
C SER A 256 -9.27 16.25 -20.16
N LEU A 257 -10.55 16.61 -19.98
CA LEU A 257 -11.23 16.63 -18.67
C LEU A 257 -12.00 15.35 -18.33
N LEU A 258 -12.09 14.39 -19.26
CA LEU A 258 -12.88 13.18 -19.05
C LEU A 258 -12.36 12.37 -17.85
N PHE A 259 -11.04 12.22 -17.72
CA PHE A 259 -10.45 11.48 -16.62
C PHE A 259 -10.71 12.15 -15.27
N GLU A 260 -10.58 13.48 -15.20
CA GLU A 260 -10.91 14.23 -14.00
C GLU A 260 -12.38 14.04 -13.60
N TYR A 261 -13.27 14.07 -14.59
CA TYR A 261 -14.69 13.81 -14.38
C TYR A 261 -14.95 12.40 -13.85
N LEU A 262 -14.33 11.37 -14.45
CA LEU A 262 -14.42 9.98 -13.99
C LEU A 262 -13.92 9.83 -12.57
N TYR A 263 -12.75 10.40 -12.26
CA TYR A 263 -12.15 10.35 -10.92
C TYR A 263 -13.04 11.01 -9.87
N ARG A 264 -13.58 12.20 -10.17
CA ARG A 264 -14.52 12.92 -9.28
C ARG A 264 -15.78 12.10 -9.06
N LYS A 265 -16.33 11.49 -10.10
CA LYS A 265 -17.55 10.65 -10.02
C LYS A 265 -17.33 9.39 -9.19
N VAL A 266 -16.26 8.65 -9.43
CA VAL A 266 -15.97 7.43 -8.64
C VAL A 266 -15.59 7.77 -7.20
N SER A 267 -15.06 8.97 -6.95
CA SER A 267 -14.76 9.46 -5.59
C SER A 267 -16.00 9.92 -4.81
N GLN A 268 -17.17 10.01 -5.44
CA GLN A 268 -18.44 10.33 -4.78
C GLN A 268 -19.09 9.06 -4.24
N TYR A 269 -18.72 8.69 -3.03
CA TYR A 269 -19.37 7.64 -2.24
C TYR A 269 -19.39 8.03 -0.77
N ASP A 270 -20.30 7.43 -0.02
CA ASP A 270 -20.43 7.69 1.41
C ASP A 270 -19.17 7.22 2.14
N LYS A 271 -18.47 8.18 2.75
CA LYS A 271 -17.34 7.89 3.63
C LYS A 271 -17.87 7.39 4.96
N VAL A 272 -18.12 6.09 5.05
CA VAL A 272 -18.66 5.44 6.25
C VAL A 272 -17.51 5.04 7.17
N LYS A 273 -17.53 5.52 8.41
CA LYS A 273 -16.67 4.97 9.47
C LYS A 273 -17.19 3.57 9.83
N ARG A 274 -16.39 2.54 9.59
CA ARG A 274 -16.72 1.14 9.91
C ARG A 274 -16.17 0.81 11.29
N SER A 275 -17.01 0.22 12.15
CA SER A 275 -16.60 -0.19 13.49
C SER A 275 -15.83 -1.52 13.44
N TYR A 276 -14.74 -1.59 14.19
CA TYR A 276 -13.88 -2.78 14.29
C TYR A 276 -14.64 -3.98 14.88
N GLY A 277 -14.64 -5.10 14.16
CA GLY A 277 -15.34 -6.33 14.53
C GLY A 277 -16.86 -6.30 14.41
N SER A 278 -17.43 -5.30 13.73
CA SER A 278 -18.88 -5.21 13.51
C SER A 278 -19.48 -6.39 12.74
N LEU A 279 -18.69 -7.02 11.86
CA LEU A 279 -19.10 -8.17 11.03
C LEU A 279 -19.39 -9.45 11.85
N ILE A 280 -18.87 -9.53 13.07
CA ILE A 280 -19.07 -10.67 13.99
C ILE A 280 -19.89 -10.29 15.23
N SER A 281 -20.66 -9.19 15.14
CA SER A 281 -21.48 -8.64 16.23
C SER A 281 -22.41 -9.66 16.90
N ASN A 282 -23.02 -10.57 16.14
CA ASN A 282 -23.86 -11.64 16.70
C ASN A 282 -23.10 -12.53 17.70
N VAL A 283 -21.87 -12.92 17.36
CA VAL A 283 -21.07 -13.81 18.21
C VAL A 283 -20.50 -13.05 19.40
N VAL A 284 -20.12 -11.78 19.18
CA VAL A 284 -19.72 -10.87 20.26
C VAL A 284 -20.86 -10.69 21.26
N TYR A 285 -22.10 -10.54 20.78
CA TYR A 285 -23.27 -10.44 21.64
C TYR A 285 -23.46 -11.69 22.51
N GLU A 286 -23.30 -12.89 21.96
CA GLU A 286 -23.41 -14.14 22.74
C GLU A 286 -22.31 -14.25 23.83
N ILE A 287 -21.08 -13.84 23.52
CA ILE A 287 -19.98 -13.86 24.51
C ILE A 287 -20.23 -12.87 25.64
N THR A 288 -20.72 -11.68 25.30
CA THR A 288 -20.92 -10.59 26.26
C THR A 288 -22.12 -10.79 27.19
N LYS A 289 -22.93 -11.84 26.99
CA LYS A 289 -23.97 -12.27 27.95
C LYS A 289 -23.39 -12.82 29.26
N ASN A 290 -22.17 -13.35 29.22
CA ASN A 290 -21.47 -13.85 30.40
C ASN A 290 -20.42 -12.83 30.87
N ASN A 291 -19.77 -13.09 32.00
CA ASN A 291 -18.60 -12.29 32.39
C ASN A 291 -17.52 -12.42 31.30
N TYR A 292 -17.07 -11.29 30.78
CA TYR A 292 -16.02 -11.21 29.77
C TYR A 292 -15.00 -10.15 30.17
N GLU A 293 -13.78 -10.34 29.70
CA GLU A 293 -12.75 -9.31 29.77
C GLU A 293 -12.57 -8.66 28.39
N ILE A 294 -12.12 -7.41 28.40
CA ILE A 294 -11.87 -6.66 27.17
C ILE A 294 -10.43 -6.91 26.72
N CYS A 295 -10.24 -7.04 25.41
CA CYS A 295 -8.93 -7.12 24.79
C CYS A 295 -8.08 -5.88 25.16
N THR A 296 -6.88 -6.11 25.70
CA THR A 296 -5.97 -5.04 26.11
C THR A 296 -5.42 -4.24 24.93
N MET A 297 -5.44 -4.81 23.72
CA MET A 297 -4.89 -4.18 22.52
C MET A 297 -5.87 -3.26 21.78
N CYS A 298 -7.09 -3.71 21.49
CA CYS A 298 -8.07 -2.84 20.83
C CYS A 298 -8.95 -2.07 21.82
N GLY A 299 -9.14 -2.57 23.05
CA GLY A 299 -10.04 -1.96 24.03
C GLY A 299 -11.54 -2.02 23.66
N VAL A 300 -11.91 -2.73 22.58
CA VAL A 300 -13.28 -2.75 22.04
C VAL A 300 -13.90 -4.15 22.14
N LEU A 301 -13.18 -5.18 21.70
CA LEU A 301 -13.73 -6.55 21.57
C LEU A 301 -13.41 -7.40 22.80
N PRO A 302 -14.25 -8.39 23.14
CA PRO A 302 -13.96 -9.34 24.20
C PRO A 302 -12.70 -10.14 23.89
N SER A 303 -11.92 -10.46 24.92
CA SER A 303 -10.75 -11.33 24.79
C SER A 303 -11.13 -12.81 24.83
N VAL A 304 -10.33 -13.62 24.15
CA VAL A 304 -10.46 -15.09 24.13
C VAL A 304 -9.11 -15.80 24.14
N LEU A 305 -8.03 -15.10 23.77
CA LEU A 305 -6.66 -15.60 23.82
C LEU A 305 -5.81 -14.74 24.75
N TYR A 306 -4.74 -15.33 25.27
CA TYR A 306 -3.85 -14.72 26.25
C TYR A 306 -2.41 -14.80 25.76
N TYR A 307 -1.68 -13.69 25.92
CA TYR A 307 -0.29 -13.57 25.51
C TYR A 307 0.63 -13.55 26.73
N HIS A 308 1.75 -14.28 26.60
CA HIS A 308 2.79 -14.42 27.61
C HIS A 308 4.12 -13.92 27.05
N ASP A 309 4.66 -12.86 27.65
CA ASP A 309 5.85 -12.16 27.16
C ASP A 309 7.13 -12.99 27.32
N LYS A 310 7.20 -13.77 28.41
CA LYS A 310 8.39 -14.58 28.76
C LYS A 310 8.79 -15.56 27.65
N ASN A 311 7.80 -16.18 27.00
CA ASN A 311 8.02 -17.17 25.95
C ASN A 311 7.64 -16.63 24.56
N ASP A 312 7.20 -15.37 24.48
CA ASP A 312 6.56 -14.78 23.30
C ASP A 312 5.52 -15.78 22.71
N SER A 313 4.55 -16.20 23.51
CA SER A 313 3.55 -17.22 23.13
C SER A 313 2.12 -16.74 23.34
N ILE A 314 1.20 -17.36 22.62
CA ILE A 314 -0.25 -17.16 22.76
C ILE A 314 -0.88 -18.52 23.08
N ASP A 315 -1.83 -18.55 24.01
CA ASP A 315 -2.69 -19.69 24.28
C ASP A 315 -4.11 -19.25 24.71
N ASP A 316 -4.95 -20.20 25.10
CA ASP A 316 -6.31 -20.01 25.59
C ASP A 316 -6.42 -20.16 27.13
N ASN A 317 -5.29 -20.14 27.85
CA ASN A 317 -5.22 -20.31 29.30
C ASN A 317 -5.01 -18.98 30.04
N PRO A 318 -5.92 -18.57 30.94
CA PRO A 318 -5.86 -17.27 31.61
C PRO A 318 -4.81 -17.15 32.74
N ASN A 319 -3.77 -17.99 32.78
CA ASN A 319 -2.80 -18.00 33.87
C ASN A 319 -1.54 -17.19 33.52
N ASN A 320 -1.11 -16.28 34.41
CA ASN A 320 0.08 -15.44 34.24
C ASN A 320 0.06 -14.65 32.91
N ILE A 321 -0.98 -13.86 32.72
CA ILE A 321 -1.26 -13.10 31.49
C ILE A 321 -0.53 -11.76 31.48
N ASP A 322 0.13 -11.43 30.37
CA ASP A 322 0.62 -10.06 30.10
C ASP A 322 -0.41 -9.25 29.29
N ASP A 323 -0.98 -9.85 28.24
CA ASP A 323 -1.98 -9.21 27.37
C ASP A 323 -3.18 -10.13 27.10
N ARG A 324 -4.38 -9.55 27.07
CA ARG A 324 -5.61 -10.24 26.67
C ARG A 324 -5.98 -9.87 25.25
N LEU A 325 -6.23 -10.85 24.39
CA LEU A 325 -6.38 -10.67 22.95
C LEU A 325 -7.76 -11.13 22.46
N CYS A 326 -8.44 -10.28 21.70
CA CYS A 326 -9.53 -10.73 20.81
C CYS A 326 -8.93 -11.45 19.59
N PRO A 327 -9.72 -12.22 18.81
CA PRO A 327 -9.22 -12.98 17.67
C PRO A 327 -8.42 -12.13 16.67
N TYR A 328 -8.96 -10.98 16.27
CA TYR A 328 -8.27 -10.08 15.32
C TYR A 328 -6.96 -9.53 15.86
N CYS A 329 -6.91 -9.22 17.16
CA CYS A 329 -5.71 -8.77 17.83
C CYS A 329 -4.68 -9.91 17.96
N ALA A 330 -5.14 -11.15 18.14
CA ALA A 330 -4.27 -12.32 18.13
C ALA A 330 -3.63 -12.55 16.75
N VAL A 331 -4.36 -12.38 15.64
CA VAL A 331 -3.78 -12.41 14.28
C VAL A 331 -2.57 -11.45 14.20
N LYS A 332 -2.77 -10.17 14.56
CA LYS A 332 -1.69 -9.16 14.53
C LYS A 332 -0.48 -9.56 15.37
N ARG A 333 -0.72 -10.07 16.59
CA ARG A 333 0.34 -10.44 17.53
C ARG A 333 1.11 -11.69 17.07
N ASN A 334 0.42 -12.62 16.40
CA ASN A 334 0.97 -13.92 15.99
C ASN A 334 1.67 -13.89 14.62
N LEU A 335 1.55 -12.80 13.84
CA LEU A 335 2.30 -12.58 12.61
C LEU A 335 3.79 -12.34 12.88
N LYS A 336 4.54 -13.42 13.08
CA LYS A 336 5.99 -13.41 13.34
C LYS A 336 6.64 -14.71 12.88
N ARG A 337 7.96 -14.66 12.66
CA ARG A 337 8.83 -15.84 12.41
C ARG A 337 8.19 -16.81 11.40
N ASP A 338 8.07 -18.08 11.76
CA ASP A 338 7.60 -19.16 10.88
C ASP A 338 6.16 -18.97 10.43
N ILE A 339 5.29 -18.38 11.27
CA ILE A 339 3.90 -18.10 10.89
C ILE A 339 3.87 -17.02 9.81
N LEU A 340 4.67 -15.97 9.96
CA LEU A 340 4.77 -14.92 8.96
C LEU A 340 5.35 -15.45 7.64
N ASP A 341 6.35 -16.32 7.71
CA ASP A 341 6.94 -16.94 6.52
C ASP A 341 5.95 -17.85 5.79
N LYS A 342 5.18 -18.65 6.55
CA LYS A 342 4.05 -19.43 6.03
C LYS A 342 3.06 -18.53 5.31
N VAL A 343 2.65 -17.42 5.92
CA VAL A 343 1.74 -16.45 5.31
C VAL A 343 2.32 -15.89 4.00
N PHE A 344 3.63 -15.55 3.95
CA PHE A 344 4.24 -15.08 2.70
C PHE A 344 4.21 -16.15 1.60
N HIS A 345 4.51 -17.40 1.93
CA HIS A 345 4.41 -18.51 0.99
C HIS A 345 2.99 -18.67 0.45
N ASP A 346 2.04 -18.71 1.37
CA ASP A 346 0.63 -18.92 1.07
C ASP A 346 0.06 -17.77 0.24
N LEU A 347 0.47 -16.53 0.48
CA LEU A 347 0.05 -15.39 -0.34
C LEU A 347 0.75 -15.31 -1.71
N GLY A 348 1.79 -16.11 -1.96
CA GLY A 348 2.59 -16.07 -3.20
C GLY A 348 3.58 -14.89 -3.22
N LEU A 349 4.07 -14.48 -2.05
CA LEU A 349 4.91 -13.30 -1.84
C LEU A 349 6.31 -13.64 -1.30
N HIS A 350 6.61 -14.92 -1.09
CA HIS A 350 7.89 -15.35 -0.52
C HIS A 350 9.06 -15.16 -1.48
N ILE A 351 10.12 -14.49 -1.06
CA ILE A 351 11.36 -14.32 -1.82
C ILE A 351 12.48 -15.14 -1.15
N THR A 352 12.83 -14.77 0.08
CA THR A 352 13.86 -15.44 0.87
C THR A 352 13.56 -15.26 2.36
N GLN A 353 13.91 -16.28 3.14
CA GLN A 353 13.72 -16.27 4.59
C GLN A 353 14.91 -15.59 5.29
N GLU A 354 14.73 -14.35 5.72
CA GLU A 354 15.61 -13.72 6.70
C GLU A 354 14.94 -13.65 8.06
N LYS A 355 15.65 -14.11 9.10
CA LYS A 355 15.20 -14.01 10.48
C LYS A 355 15.21 -12.55 10.89
N SER A 356 14.02 -11.94 10.91
CA SER A 356 13.84 -10.57 11.37
C SER A 356 13.00 -10.48 12.63
N ARG A 357 13.36 -9.52 13.48
CA ARG A 357 12.58 -9.12 14.66
C ARG A 357 12.12 -7.68 14.56
N TYR A 358 11.12 -7.33 15.34
CA TYR A 358 10.64 -5.95 15.47
C TYR A 358 11.20 -5.33 16.75
N PRO A 359 11.85 -4.15 16.69
CA PRO A 359 12.42 -3.50 17.85
C PRO A 359 11.30 -2.93 18.74
N SER A 360 11.43 -3.02 20.06
CA SER A 360 10.46 -2.45 21.00
C SER A 360 10.61 -0.92 21.13
N THR A 361 9.63 -0.26 21.73
CA THR A 361 9.72 1.18 22.06
C THR A 361 10.83 1.47 23.06
N SER A 362 11.10 0.54 23.98
CA SER A 362 12.22 0.62 24.92
C SER A 362 13.57 0.61 24.19
N GLU A 363 13.70 -0.21 23.16
CA GLU A 363 14.90 -0.25 22.32
C GLU A 363 15.12 1.06 21.57
N PHE A 364 14.05 1.65 21.00
CA PHE A 364 14.14 2.97 20.38
C PHE A 364 14.53 4.07 21.36
N ALA A 365 13.94 4.06 22.56
CA ALA A 365 14.21 5.07 23.58
C ALA A 365 15.66 5.00 24.09
N MET A 366 16.13 3.79 24.40
CA MET A 366 17.46 3.55 24.98
C MET A 366 18.57 3.33 23.95
N TYR A 367 18.28 3.56 22.66
CA TYR A 367 19.20 3.32 21.54
C TYR A 367 20.60 3.93 21.75
N ASN A 368 20.68 5.24 22.07
CA ASN A 368 21.97 5.92 22.20
C ASN A 368 22.80 5.33 23.34
N TYR A 369 22.15 5.03 24.46
CA TYR A 369 22.83 4.37 25.58
C TYR A 369 23.33 2.98 25.17
N ALA A 370 22.46 2.15 24.59
CA ALA A 370 22.80 0.77 24.22
C ALA A 370 24.00 0.72 23.27
N TYR A 371 24.05 1.65 22.31
CA TYR A 371 25.19 1.80 21.40
C TYR A 371 26.50 2.09 22.15
N TYR A 372 26.56 3.19 22.92
CA TYR A 372 27.81 3.57 23.62
C TYR A 372 28.21 2.58 24.72
N TYR A 373 27.23 1.90 25.31
CA TYR A 373 27.49 0.83 26.27
C TYR A 373 28.18 -0.35 25.57
N THR A 374 27.64 -0.82 24.44
CA THR A 374 28.22 -1.94 23.66
C THR A 374 29.64 -1.64 23.17
N GLU A 375 29.89 -0.41 22.69
CA GLU A 375 31.23 0.07 22.33
C GLU A 375 32.21 0.02 23.52
N LYS A 376 31.75 0.40 24.72
CA LYS A 376 32.60 0.41 25.94
C LYS A 376 33.01 -0.98 26.41
N ILE A 377 32.10 -1.96 26.38
CA ILE A 377 32.38 -3.33 26.81
C ILE A 377 33.08 -4.19 25.74
N ASN A 378 33.33 -3.62 24.55
CA ASN A 378 33.94 -4.31 23.41
C ASN A 378 33.24 -5.66 23.10
N SER A 379 31.95 -5.74 23.42
CA SER A 379 31.15 -6.94 23.25
C SER A 379 30.64 -6.98 21.82
N GLN A 380 31.43 -7.57 20.93
CA GLN A 380 30.90 -8.02 19.64
C GLN A 380 30.08 -9.28 19.91
N SER A 381 28.77 -9.11 20.16
CA SER A 381 27.85 -10.25 20.09
C SER A 381 27.58 -10.58 18.63
N GLU A 382 27.63 -11.87 18.30
CA GLU A 382 27.21 -12.40 17.01
C GLU A 382 25.74 -12.04 16.76
N ILE A 383 25.46 -11.31 15.67
CA ILE A 383 24.11 -10.92 15.28
C ILE A 383 23.44 -12.12 14.62
N ASN A 384 22.53 -12.78 15.33
CA ASN A 384 21.78 -13.94 14.81
C ASN A 384 20.45 -13.57 14.11
N GLU A 385 19.96 -12.34 14.26
CA GLU A 385 18.71 -11.84 13.66
C GLU A 385 18.91 -10.38 13.21
N SER A 386 18.42 -10.02 12.02
CA SER A 386 18.49 -8.66 11.47
C SER A 386 17.23 -7.84 11.76
N VAL A 387 17.35 -6.51 11.83
CA VAL A 387 16.20 -5.61 12.10
C VAL A 387 15.89 -4.74 10.88
N PHE A 388 16.93 -4.19 10.27
CA PHE A 388 16.91 -3.27 9.15
C PHE A 388 17.90 -3.66 8.02
N ASN A 389 18.67 -4.75 8.17
CA ASN A 389 19.64 -5.25 7.19
C ASN A 389 20.76 -4.25 6.84
N ASP A 390 21.14 -3.39 7.78
CA ASP A 390 22.12 -2.29 7.59
C ASP A 390 23.07 -2.16 8.79
N LYS A 391 24.05 -1.23 8.74
CA LYS A 391 24.85 -0.82 9.92
C LYS A 391 23.99 -0.43 11.13
N VAL A 392 22.71 -0.10 10.90
CA VAL A 392 21.69 0.16 11.92
C VAL A 392 21.43 -1.08 12.79
N ASP A 393 21.63 -2.29 12.28
CA ASP A 393 21.45 -3.54 13.05
C ASP A 393 22.48 -3.71 14.15
N ASN A 394 23.66 -3.07 14.01
CA ASN A 394 24.66 -3.04 15.06
C ASN A 394 24.15 -2.33 16.34
N LEU A 395 23.02 -1.64 16.26
CA LEU A 395 22.46 -0.82 17.34
C LEU A 395 21.33 -1.54 18.08
N PHE A 396 20.87 -2.66 17.51
CA PHE A 396 19.87 -3.56 18.06
C PHE A 396 20.49 -4.90 18.47
N ILE A 397 21.82 -4.95 18.62
CA ILE A 397 22.62 -6.14 18.93
C ILE A 397 22.20 -6.79 20.27
N ASN A 398 21.76 -6.01 21.26
CA ASN A 398 21.41 -6.52 22.57
C ASN A 398 20.11 -5.89 23.12
N PRO A 399 18.92 -6.37 22.67
CA PRO A 399 17.63 -5.84 23.12
C PRO A 399 17.45 -5.91 24.64
N LEU A 400 18.03 -6.94 25.27
CA LEU A 400 17.92 -7.17 26.70
C LEU A 400 18.54 -6.03 27.52
N ILE A 401 19.64 -5.44 27.04
CA ILE A 401 20.25 -4.27 27.70
C ILE A 401 19.25 -3.11 27.69
N ALA A 402 18.71 -2.74 26.54
CA ALA A 402 17.76 -1.64 26.42
C ALA A 402 16.47 -1.88 27.23
N GLU A 403 15.94 -3.11 27.21
CA GLU A 403 14.72 -3.46 27.94
C GLU A 403 14.91 -3.47 29.46
N ASN A 404 15.98 -4.10 29.97
CA ASN A 404 16.25 -4.12 31.41
C ASN A 404 16.48 -2.71 31.96
N LEU A 405 17.10 -1.83 31.16
CA LEU A 405 17.31 -0.44 31.55
C LEU A 405 16.02 0.37 31.58
N ALA A 406 15.15 0.18 30.60
CA ALA A 406 13.83 0.80 30.60
C ALA A 406 12.99 0.32 31.80
N LYS A 407 13.04 -0.98 32.12
CA LYS A 407 12.38 -1.57 33.29
C LYS A 407 12.96 -1.03 34.60
N CYS A 408 14.28 -0.96 34.73
CA CYS A 408 14.92 -0.34 35.89
C CYS A 408 14.50 1.12 36.08
N TYR A 409 14.50 1.91 34.99
CA TYR A 409 14.06 3.31 35.04
C TYR A 409 12.58 3.42 35.46
N SER A 410 11.76 2.46 35.05
CA SER A 410 10.35 2.34 35.45
C SER A 410 10.15 1.84 36.89
N GLY A 411 11.24 1.62 37.66
CA GLY A 411 11.22 1.28 39.08
C GLY A 411 11.44 -0.20 39.40
N VAL A 412 11.68 -1.05 38.39
CA VAL A 412 11.93 -2.49 38.59
C VAL A 412 13.37 -2.73 39.04
N LYS A 413 13.60 -2.68 40.36
CA LYS A 413 14.95 -2.74 40.96
C LYS A 413 15.75 -3.99 40.62
N SER A 414 15.10 -5.13 40.34
CA SER A 414 15.78 -6.37 39.93
C SER A 414 16.54 -6.22 38.62
N ASP A 415 16.13 -5.30 37.76
CA ASP A 415 16.65 -5.15 36.40
C ASP A 415 17.76 -4.08 36.34
N CYS A 416 18.12 -3.48 37.48
CA CYS A 416 19.11 -2.40 37.60
C CYS A 416 20.57 -2.87 37.74
N GLY A 417 20.86 -4.16 37.56
CA GLY A 417 22.17 -4.74 37.88
C GLY A 417 23.34 -4.33 36.96
N PHE A 418 23.05 -3.88 35.72
CA PHE A 418 24.05 -3.68 34.65
C PHE A 418 24.18 -2.21 34.21
N ILE A 419 24.00 -1.26 35.13
CA ILE A 419 23.85 0.17 34.78
C ILE A 419 25.17 0.94 34.92
N ASP A 420 25.67 1.44 33.80
CA ASP A 420 26.69 2.50 33.79
C ASP A 420 25.99 3.85 33.97
N LYS A 421 26.07 4.39 35.19
CA LYS A 421 25.38 5.63 35.57
C LYS A 421 25.86 6.85 34.78
N ASP A 422 27.13 6.89 34.38
CA ASP A 422 27.71 8.03 33.67
C ASP A 422 27.26 8.04 32.21
N LEU A 423 27.28 6.88 31.56
CA LEU A 423 26.69 6.72 30.22
C LEU A 423 25.19 6.97 30.24
N LEU A 424 24.47 6.49 31.25
CA LEU A 424 23.02 6.66 31.37
C LEU A 424 22.66 8.13 31.51
N LYS A 425 23.41 8.87 32.34
CA LYS A 425 23.20 10.32 32.48
C LYS A 425 23.47 11.08 31.18
N LYS A 426 24.41 10.61 30.36
CA LYS A 426 24.81 11.29 29.13
C LYS A 426 23.91 10.95 27.93
N TYR A 427 23.46 9.70 27.82
CA TYR A 427 22.81 9.17 26.61
C TYR A 427 21.48 8.46 26.85
N GLY A 428 21.11 8.21 28.11
CA GLY A 428 19.85 7.55 28.46
C GLY A 428 18.64 8.43 28.17
N ASN A 429 17.62 7.86 27.54
CA ASN A 429 16.36 8.53 27.28
C ASN A 429 15.21 7.50 27.35
N ILE A 430 14.09 7.87 27.98
CA ILE A 430 12.87 7.04 27.99
C ILE A 430 11.88 7.42 26.88
N TYR A 431 12.18 8.48 26.14
CA TYR A 431 11.35 8.95 25.05
C TYR A 431 11.89 8.44 23.72
N TYR A 432 10.96 8.11 22.83
CA TYR A 432 11.18 7.86 21.42
C TYR A 432 10.28 8.81 20.62
N ALA A 433 10.59 9.02 19.34
CA ALA A 433 9.79 9.86 18.45
C ALA A 433 9.01 8.98 17.47
N ILE A 434 7.69 9.19 17.40
CA ILE A 434 6.87 8.69 16.30
C ILE A 434 6.82 9.79 15.25
N ILE A 435 7.43 9.56 14.08
CA ILE A 435 7.39 10.50 12.97
C ILE A 435 6.27 10.09 12.03
N LYS A 436 5.25 10.95 11.90
CA LYS A 436 4.19 10.81 10.91
C LYS A 436 4.31 11.91 9.88
N ALA A 437 4.53 11.54 8.63
CA ALA A 437 4.52 12.46 7.50
C ALA A 437 3.24 12.23 6.69
N ASP A 438 2.59 13.32 6.27
CA ASP A 438 1.43 13.31 5.38
C ASP A 438 1.67 14.33 4.26
N GLY A 439 1.27 13.97 3.05
CA GLY A 439 1.44 14.83 1.89
C GLY A 439 0.35 15.89 1.87
N ASP A 440 0.74 17.14 2.08
CA ASP A 440 -0.18 18.26 1.97
C ASP A 440 -0.74 18.37 0.56
N PHE A 441 -2.04 18.60 0.44
CA PHE A 441 -2.69 18.93 -0.84
C PHE A 441 -2.63 17.80 -1.90
N MET A 442 -2.33 16.55 -1.52
CA MET A 442 -2.30 15.44 -2.49
C MET A 442 -3.68 15.17 -3.10
N GLY A 443 -4.68 14.78 -2.29
CA GLY A 443 -6.00 14.37 -2.79
C GLY A 443 -6.87 15.52 -3.32
N LYS A 444 -7.00 16.61 -2.54
CA LYS A 444 -7.80 17.80 -2.90
C LYS A 444 -7.05 18.78 -3.83
N GLY A 445 -5.78 18.49 -4.12
CA GLY A 445 -4.91 19.35 -4.90
C GLY A 445 -4.44 18.66 -6.16
N TYR A 446 -3.23 18.11 -6.11
CA TYR A 446 -2.53 17.51 -7.26
C TYR A 446 -3.38 16.48 -8.01
N TRP A 447 -4.04 15.56 -7.30
CA TRP A 447 -4.89 14.53 -7.91
C TRP A 447 -6.20 15.06 -8.50
N SER A 448 -6.68 16.21 -8.05
CA SER A 448 -7.81 16.92 -8.66
C SER A 448 -7.38 17.95 -9.71
N GLY A 449 -6.11 17.94 -10.12
CA GLY A 449 -5.54 18.88 -11.09
C GLY A 449 -5.38 20.30 -10.58
N VAL A 450 -5.40 20.50 -9.25
CA VAL A 450 -5.13 21.81 -8.65
C VAL A 450 -3.66 21.86 -8.26
N LEU A 451 -2.90 22.70 -8.94
CA LEU A 451 -1.50 22.99 -8.65
C LEU A 451 -1.43 24.19 -7.69
N LYS A 452 -0.23 24.48 -7.17
CA LYS A 452 0.04 25.75 -6.49
C LYS A 452 0.99 26.58 -7.35
N ASP A 453 0.72 27.87 -7.44
CA ASP A 453 1.62 28.81 -8.10
C ASP A 453 2.83 29.15 -7.20
N GLN A 454 3.70 30.03 -7.70
CA GLN A 454 4.89 30.52 -6.99
C GLN A 454 4.58 31.32 -5.70
N HIS A 455 3.33 31.74 -5.52
CA HIS A 455 2.82 32.46 -4.34
C HIS A 455 2.06 31.53 -3.38
N GLY A 456 1.87 30.26 -3.76
CA GLY A 456 1.13 29.26 -2.98
C GLY A 456 -0.38 29.25 -3.25
N ASP A 457 -0.84 30.04 -4.22
CA ASP A 457 -2.24 30.13 -4.60
C ASP A 457 -2.65 28.92 -5.46
N PRO A 458 -3.84 28.33 -5.24
CA PRO A 458 -4.28 27.16 -6.00
C PRO A 458 -4.61 27.54 -7.45
N ILE A 459 -3.89 26.94 -8.40
CA ILE A 459 -4.18 26.98 -9.84
C ILE A 459 -5.01 25.74 -10.19
N GLY A 460 -6.29 25.94 -10.48
CA GLY A 460 -7.15 24.87 -11.00
C GLY A 460 -6.93 24.62 -12.49
N ILE A 461 -7.48 23.50 -12.99
CA ILE A 461 -7.46 23.16 -14.43
C ILE A 461 -8.12 24.26 -15.27
N ASP A 462 -9.10 24.98 -14.74
CA ASP A 462 -9.75 26.13 -15.40
C ASP A 462 -8.75 27.25 -15.73
N GLN A 463 -7.89 27.61 -14.77
CA GLN A 463 -6.84 28.60 -14.99
C GLN A 463 -5.79 28.09 -15.97
N TYR A 464 -5.38 26.82 -15.85
CA TYR A 464 -4.43 26.20 -16.78
C TYR A 464 -4.97 26.17 -18.22
N LEU A 465 -6.24 25.82 -18.41
CA LEU A 465 -6.91 25.86 -19.71
C LEU A 465 -7.00 27.29 -20.26
N ASN A 466 -7.29 28.28 -19.41
CA ASN A 466 -7.29 29.68 -19.82
C ASN A 466 -5.91 30.13 -20.30
N TYR A 467 -4.83 29.74 -19.60
CA TYR A 467 -3.47 30.00 -20.04
C TYR A 467 -3.18 29.34 -21.41
N LEU A 468 -3.50 28.06 -21.58
CA LEU A 468 -3.34 27.37 -22.87
C LEU A 468 -4.10 28.05 -24.00
N ILE A 469 -5.37 28.40 -23.78
CA ILE A 469 -6.21 29.07 -24.79
C ILE A 469 -5.65 30.44 -25.13
N SER A 470 -5.20 31.22 -24.15
CA SER A 470 -4.56 32.52 -24.40
C SER A 470 -3.29 32.39 -25.23
N TYR A 471 -2.45 31.39 -24.93
CA TYR A 471 -1.21 31.13 -25.65
C TYR A 471 -1.47 30.70 -27.10
N ILE A 472 -2.46 29.82 -27.33
CA ILE A 472 -2.86 29.40 -28.68
C ILE A 472 -3.37 30.59 -29.49
N LYS A 473 -4.19 31.47 -28.89
CA LYS A 473 -4.66 32.71 -29.55
C LYS A 473 -3.51 33.65 -29.91
N GLU A 474 -2.51 33.76 -29.03
CA GLU A 474 -1.34 34.60 -29.26
C GLU A 474 -0.51 34.07 -30.43
N ILE A 475 -0.33 32.75 -30.53
CA ILE A 475 0.32 32.09 -31.68
C ILE A 475 -0.46 32.32 -32.97
N SER A 476 -1.78 32.15 -32.97
CA SER A 476 -2.59 32.35 -34.18
C SER A 476 -2.54 33.80 -34.67
N ASN A 477 -2.54 34.76 -33.74
CA ASN A 477 -2.44 36.19 -34.08
C ASN A 477 -1.05 36.52 -34.63
N LYS A 478 0.03 35.98 -34.05
CA LYS A 478 1.38 36.11 -34.61
C LYS A 478 1.47 35.53 -36.02
N SER A 479 0.92 34.34 -36.25
CA SER A 479 0.97 33.75 -37.59
C SER A 479 0.16 34.55 -38.60
N SER A 480 -0.97 35.15 -38.21
CA SER A 480 -1.74 36.04 -39.09
C SER A 480 -1.02 37.35 -39.37
N ASP A 481 -0.36 37.94 -38.38
CA ASP A 481 0.43 39.16 -38.55
C ASP A 481 1.66 38.92 -39.44
N ASP A 482 2.34 37.78 -39.29
CA ASP A 482 3.45 37.39 -40.14
C ASP A 482 2.98 37.09 -41.58
N LEU A 483 1.83 36.43 -41.77
CA LEU A 483 1.19 36.27 -43.08
C LEU A 483 0.80 37.61 -43.72
N ASN A 484 0.30 38.57 -42.93
CA ASN A 484 -0.04 39.93 -43.38
C ASN A 484 1.20 40.79 -43.66
N ARG A 485 2.39 40.41 -43.17
CA ARG A 485 3.67 41.05 -43.50
C ARG A 485 4.31 40.47 -44.76
N ILE A 486 3.93 39.26 -45.14
CA ILE A 486 4.43 38.55 -46.32
C ILE A 486 3.56 38.85 -47.56
N ASN A 487 2.26 39.09 -47.37
CA ASN A 487 1.34 39.62 -48.39
C ASN A 487 1.41 41.15 -48.45
#